data_AF-A0A7J4FTZ3-F1
#
_entry.id   AF-A0A7J4FTZ3-F1
#
_cell.length_a   1.000
_cell.length_b   1.000
_cell.length_c   1.000
_cell.angle_alpha   90.00
_cell.angle_beta   90.00
_cell.angle_gamma   90.00
#
_symmetry.space_group_name_H-M   'P 1'
#
loop_
_entity.id
_entity.type
_entity.pdbx_description
1 polymer ?
#
loop_
_entity_poly.entity_id
_entity_poly.type
_entity_poly.pdbx_seq_one_letter_code
_entity_poly.pdbx_strand_id
1 'polypeptide(L)'
;MIWRFINMDKKRFLLLISVPAVVILIFLCINLYTLHFGQEIVLKTDPIDPRDLFRGDYVTLSYEISRIDLNNIPHDANFSSGETIYASLQ
;
A
#
# COMPACT_ATOMS: atom_id res chain seq x y z
N MET A 1 -8.95 26.40 -31.78
CA MET A 1 -9.05 26.44 -30.29
C MET A 1 -7.70 26.28 -29.57
N ILE A 2 -6.58 26.00 -30.26
CA ILE A 2 -5.25 25.77 -29.66
C ILE A 2 -4.46 27.09 -29.43
N TRP A 3 -4.80 28.15 -30.16
CA TRP A 3 -4.05 29.42 -30.17
C TRP A 3 -4.19 30.32 -28.93
N ARG A 4 -5.06 29.99 -27.97
CA ARG A 4 -5.28 30.81 -26.77
C ARG A 4 -4.18 30.65 -25.70
N PHE A 5 -3.31 29.65 -25.85
CA PHE A 5 -2.22 29.36 -24.90
C PHE A 5 -0.91 30.10 -25.20
N ILE A 6 -0.73 30.62 -26.41
CA ILE A 6 0.56 31.18 -26.86
C ILE A 6 0.83 32.55 -26.23
N ASN A 7 -0.21 33.26 -25.77
CA ASN A 7 -0.08 34.57 -25.12
C ASN A 7 -0.42 34.47 -23.63
N MET A 8 0.40 33.76 -22.87
CA MET A 8 0.21 33.57 -21.44
C MET A 8 1.25 34.37 -20.64
N ASP A 9 0.79 35.19 -19.69
CA ASP A 9 1.66 36.01 -18.86
C ASP A 9 2.76 35.17 -18.18
N LYS A 10 3.97 35.71 -18.06
CA LYS A 10 5.13 35.01 -17.46
C LYS A 10 4.78 34.32 -16.13
N LYS A 11 3.91 34.94 -15.31
CA LYS A 11 3.41 34.40 -14.03
C LYS A 11 2.53 33.16 -14.20
N ARG A 12 1.65 33.13 -15.20
CA ARG A 12 0.76 32.00 -15.50
C ARG A 12 1.52 30.82 -16.12
N PHE A 13 2.52 31.11 -16.95
CA PHE A 13 3.42 30.09 -17.48
C PHE A 13 4.28 29.44 -16.38
N LEU A 14 4.81 30.25 -15.45
CA LEU A 14 5.53 29.74 -14.27
C LEU A 14 4.63 28.88 -13.36
N LEU A 15 3.36 29.27 -13.17
CA LEU A 15 2.38 28.45 -12.44
C LEU A 15 2.13 27.10 -13.13
N LEU A 16 1.99 27.08 -14.46
CA LEU A 16 1.73 25.87 -15.22
C LEU A 16 2.85 24.82 -15.07
N ILE A 17 4.10 25.27 -14.93
CA ILE A 17 5.27 24.38 -14.78
C ILE A 17 5.50 24.02 -13.30
N SER A 18 5.32 24.97 -12.39
CA SER A 18 5.59 24.73 -10.96
C SER A 18 4.57 23.79 -10.32
N VAL A 19 3.29 23.88 -10.68
CA VAL A 19 2.24 23.00 -10.12
C VAL A 19 2.55 21.51 -10.32
N PRO A 20 2.79 20.99 -11.54
CA PRO A 20 3.12 19.58 -11.72
C PRO A 20 4.46 19.21 -11.08
N ALA A 21 5.46 20.10 -11.09
CA ALA A 21 6.74 19.86 -10.44
C ALA A 21 6.58 19.66 -8.91
N VAL A 22 5.72 20.46 -8.27
CA VAL A 22 5.41 20.33 -6.84
C VAL A 22 4.67 19.04 -6.55
N VAL A 23 3.72 18.63 -7.40
CA VAL A 23 2.99 17.35 -7.21
C VAL A 23 3.95 16.16 -7.26
N ILE A 24 4.87 16.15 -8.22
CA ILE A 24 5.90 15.10 -8.33
C ILE A 24 6.81 15.11 -7.11
N LEU A 25 7.22 16.30 -6.64
CA LEU A 25 8.06 16.44 -5.46
C LEU A 25 7.36 15.90 -4.20
N ILE A 26 6.08 16.21 -4.00
CA ILE A 26 5.28 15.71 -2.88
C ILE A 26 5.24 14.18 -2.90
N PHE A 27 4.97 13.59 -4.07
CA PHE A 27 4.88 12.13 -4.21
C PHE A 27 6.22 11.45 -3.89
N LEU A 28 7.32 12.04 -4.33
CA LEU A 28 8.67 11.56 -4.00
C LEU A 28 8.94 11.64 -2.49
N CYS A 29 8.63 12.78 -1.85
CA CYS A 29 8.82 12.95 -0.42
C CYS A 29 8.04 11.92 0.40
N ILE A 30 6.80 11.61 0.02
CA ILE A 30 6.00 10.59 0.71
C ILE A 30 6.66 9.21 0.62
N ASN A 31 7.11 8.80 -0.58
CA ASN A 31 7.75 7.51 -0.76
C ASN A 31 9.07 7.40 0.02
N LEU A 32 9.90 8.45 -0.01
CA LEU A 32 11.14 8.50 0.75
C LEU A 32 10.88 8.48 2.26
N TYR A 33 9.86 9.20 2.73
CA TYR A 33 9.47 9.18 4.13
C TYR A 33 9.05 7.78 4.56
N THR A 34 8.21 7.10 3.80
CA THR A 34 7.80 5.71 4.08
C THR A 34 8.97 4.74 4.04
N LEU A 35 9.95 4.91 3.15
CA LEU A 35 11.13 4.04 3.12
C LEU A 35 12.03 4.23 4.35
N HIS A 36 12.20 5.48 4.81
CA HIS A 36 13.13 5.80 5.91
C HIS A 36 12.51 5.68 7.31
N PHE A 37 11.23 6.03 7.44
CA PHE A 37 10.51 6.05 8.71
C PHE A 37 9.40 5.00 8.78
N GLY A 38 9.16 4.27 7.69
CA GLY A 38 8.24 3.14 7.71
C GLY A 38 8.80 2.01 8.57
N GLN A 39 7.89 1.34 9.26
CA GLN A 39 8.22 0.18 10.04
C GLN A 39 8.30 -1.04 9.12
N GLU A 40 9.48 -1.65 9.03
CA GLU A 40 9.66 -2.89 8.29
C GLU A 40 9.05 -4.06 9.07
N ILE A 41 7.98 -4.66 8.53
CA ILE A 41 7.33 -5.85 9.09
C ILE A 41 7.67 -7.04 8.19
N VAL A 42 8.57 -7.90 8.66
CA VAL A 42 8.93 -9.13 7.93
C VAL A 42 7.92 -10.22 8.27
N LEU A 43 7.09 -10.58 7.29
CA LEU A 43 6.10 -11.65 7.43
C LEU A 43 6.68 -12.98 6.91
N LYS A 44 6.66 -14.01 7.76
CA LYS A 44 6.99 -15.37 7.33
C LYS A 44 5.89 -15.91 6.42
N THR A 45 6.26 -16.21 5.19
CA THR A 45 5.41 -16.91 4.22
C THR A 45 5.67 -18.41 4.35
N ASP A 46 4.60 -19.19 4.38
CA ASP A 46 4.63 -20.62 4.16
C ASP A 46 4.19 -20.85 2.70
N PRO A 47 5.14 -21.02 1.75
CA PRO A 47 4.80 -21.22 0.36
C PRO A 47 4.21 -22.61 0.17
N ILE A 48 2.90 -22.69 0.00
CA ILE A 48 2.24 -23.91 -0.44
C ILE A 48 2.46 -24.01 -1.96
N ASP A 49 3.41 -24.86 -2.38
CA ASP A 49 3.72 -25.16 -3.79
C ASP A 49 2.56 -25.97 -4.42
N PRO A 50 1.67 -25.34 -5.21
CA PRO A 50 0.48 -25.99 -5.73
C PRO A 50 0.82 -26.49 -7.14
N ARG A 51 1.72 -27.47 -7.25
CA ARG A 51 2.04 -28.05 -8.56
C ARG A 51 0.79 -28.70 -9.15
N ASP A 52 0.14 -27.98 -10.05
CA ASP A 52 -0.91 -28.49 -10.92
C ASP A 52 -0.50 -28.18 -12.37
N LEU A 53 -0.17 -29.22 -13.12
CA LEU A 53 0.35 -29.17 -14.49
C LEU A 53 -0.62 -28.48 -15.47
N PHE A 54 -1.88 -28.23 -15.07
CA PHE A 54 -2.92 -27.67 -15.93
C PHE A 54 -3.46 -26.30 -15.49
N ARG A 55 -2.98 -25.71 -14.38
CA ARG A 55 -3.45 -24.39 -13.88
C ARG A 55 -2.44 -23.26 -13.99
N GLY A 56 -1.21 -23.55 -14.42
CA GLY A 56 -0.12 -22.59 -14.45
C GLY A 56 0.49 -22.33 -13.07
N ASP A 57 1.61 -21.61 -13.05
CA ASP A 57 2.34 -21.30 -11.82
C ASP A 57 1.59 -20.21 -11.02
N TYR A 58 0.99 -20.59 -9.89
CA TYR A 58 0.50 -19.64 -8.89
C TYR A 58 1.07 -20.03 -7.53
N VAL A 59 1.42 -19.06 -6.68
CA VAL A 59 1.87 -19.31 -5.32
C VAL A 59 0.80 -18.80 -4.38
N THR A 60 0.23 -19.69 -3.57
CA THR A 60 -0.66 -19.28 -2.48
C THR A 60 0.22 -18.81 -1.32
N LEU A 61 0.24 -17.51 -1.08
CA LEU A 61 0.95 -16.91 0.06
C LEU A 61 0.13 -17.14 1.32
N SER A 62 0.47 -18.16 2.10
CA SER A 62 -0.04 -18.34 3.45
C SER A 62 0.88 -17.62 4.42
N TYR A 63 0.38 -16.62 5.15
CA TYR A 63 1.15 -15.90 6.17
C TYR A 63 0.85 -16.47 7.56
N GLU A 64 1.84 -16.54 8.45
CA GLU A 64 1.62 -16.98 9.84
C GLU A 64 0.55 -16.14 10.54
N ILE A 65 0.54 -14.82 10.31
CA ILE A 65 -0.45 -13.87 10.86
C ILE A 65 -1.89 -14.10 10.35
N SER A 66 -2.08 -14.88 9.29
CA SER A 66 -3.43 -15.24 8.81
C SER A 66 -4.12 -16.23 9.74
N ARG A 67 -3.35 -16.90 10.63
CA ARG A 67 -3.84 -17.84 11.63
C ARG A 67 -3.63 -17.25 13.01
N ILE A 68 -4.70 -16.74 13.59
CA ILE A 68 -4.71 -16.07 14.88
C ILE A 68 -5.26 -17.07 15.92
N ASP A 69 -4.44 -17.51 16.85
CA ASP A 69 -4.91 -18.26 18.01
C ASP A 69 -5.45 -17.29 19.06
N LEU A 70 -6.77 -17.16 19.11
CA LEU A 70 -7.48 -16.25 20.02
C LEU A 70 -7.23 -16.57 21.50
N ASN A 71 -6.74 -17.77 21.84
CA ASN A 71 -6.42 -18.12 23.23
C ASN A 71 -5.11 -17.50 23.71
N ASN A 72 -4.22 -17.14 22.78
CA ASN A 72 -2.86 -16.69 23.09
C ASN A 72 -2.63 -15.20 22.81
N ILE A 73 -3.70 -14.47 22.45
CA ILE A 73 -3.64 -13.05 22.10
C ILE A 73 -4.56 -12.28 23.05
N PRO A 74 -4.06 -11.23 23.72
CA PRO A 74 -4.90 -10.38 24.55
C PRO A 74 -5.97 -9.73 23.68
N HIS A 75 -7.24 -9.97 24.04
CA HIS A 75 -8.38 -9.41 23.36
C HIS A 75 -9.39 -8.89 24.37
N ASP A 76 -9.94 -7.72 24.05
CA ASP A 76 -10.76 -6.96 25.00
C ASP A 76 -12.25 -7.33 24.95
N ALA A 77 -12.65 -8.20 24.00
CA ALA A 77 -14.04 -8.51 23.71
C ALA A 77 -14.29 -10.00 23.43
N ASN A 78 -15.51 -10.46 23.74
CA ASN A 78 -16.01 -11.76 23.33
C ASN A 78 -16.48 -11.68 21.87
N PHE A 79 -15.75 -12.32 20.95
CA PHE A 79 -16.13 -12.35 19.53
C PHE A 79 -17.41 -13.14 19.31
N SER A 80 -18.33 -12.56 18.56
CA SER A 80 -19.50 -13.30 18.05
C SER A 80 -19.17 -13.91 16.68
N SER A 81 -19.67 -15.12 16.44
CA SER A 81 -19.45 -15.80 15.16
C SER A 81 -20.10 -15.01 14.02
N GLY A 82 -19.30 -14.59 13.03
CA GLY A 82 -19.72 -13.76 11.90
C GLY A 82 -19.34 -12.27 11.98
N GLU A 83 -18.67 -11.85 13.05
CA GLU A 83 -18.18 -10.48 13.21
C GLU A 83 -16.87 -10.26 12.42
N THR A 84 -16.76 -9.12 11.74
CA THR A 84 -15.52 -8.73 11.03
C THR A 84 -14.62 -7.98 11.99
N ILE A 85 -13.43 -8.52 12.27
CA ILE A 85 -12.41 -7.91 13.11
C ILE A 85 -11.18 -7.53 12.29
N TYR A 86 -10.47 -6.49 12.75
CA TYR A 86 -9.25 -6.01 12.11
C TYR A 86 -8.07 -6.21 13.06
N ALA A 87 -7.02 -6.87 12.57
CA ALA A 87 -5.75 -6.98 13.28
C ALA A 87 -4.82 -5.84 12.85
N SER A 88 -4.31 -5.08 13.83
CA SER A 88 -3.24 -4.10 13.60
C SER A 88 -1.90 -4.78 13.77
N LEU A 89 -1.02 -4.65 12.77
CA LEU A 89 0.38 -5.04 12.88
C LEU A 89 1.14 -3.83 13.44
N GLN A 90 1.49 -3.86 14.73
CA GLN A 90 2.37 -2.89 15.39
C GLN A 90 3.79 -3.45 15.53
#